data_AF-A0A2V5SQ86-F1
#
_entry.id   AF-A0A2V5SQ86-F1
#
_cell.length_a   1.000
_cell.length_b   1.000
_cell.length_c   1.000
_cell.angle_alpha   90.00
_cell.angle_beta   90.00
_cell.angle_gamma   90.00
#
_symmetry.space_group_name_H-M   'P 1'
#
loop_
_entity.id
_entity.type
_entity.pdbx_description
1 polymer ?
#
loop_
_entity_poly.entity_id
_entity_poly.type
_entity_poly.pdbx_seq_one_letter_code
_entity_poly.pdbx_strand_id
1 'polypeptide(L)'
;MNKSTFSQRVGASIFALALVLFAGQSAFASPAAEINRAVNVAGGSDVKHALPSTFMQGFSAVIIKLKQAETPLYVSTAVKLRPDLAAQITVAALNAHARDRQSCDDISAIIKAAIAAAPDSRYAIVRAALAAQPTSRQCILAAAGISDKDLRVAYTRRYDGKEVISGKEGKEVIPPPVPAFPYPSIWDVGNIISINPGPGGVASPSDPSGK
;
A
#
# COMPACT_ATOMS: atom_id res chain seq x y z
N MET A 1 -45.87 -7.73 53.57
CA MET A 1 -45.00 -8.83 53.10
C MET A 1 -45.77 -9.56 52.00
N ASN A 2 -45.38 -9.70 50.73
CA ASN A 2 -44.08 -9.68 50.07
C ASN A 2 -44.19 -9.06 48.66
N LYS A 3 -43.42 -8.00 48.39
CA LYS A 3 -43.15 -7.47 47.04
C LYS A 3 -41.68 -7.76 46.73
N SER A 4 -41.33 -8.98 46.33
CA SER A 4 -39.89 -9.28 46.13
C SER A 4 -39.58 -10.51 45.28
N THR A 5 -40.34 -10.82 44.21
CA THR A 5 -39.97 -11.95 43.33
C THR A 5 -40.25 -11.76 41.83
N PHE A 6 -40.73 -10.59 41.38
CA PHE A 6 -40.97 -10.37 39.95
C PHE A 6 -39.82 -9.63 39.23
N SER A 7 -38.99 -8.88 39.97
CA SER A 7 -37.97 -7.99 39.39
C SER A 7 -36.62 -8.66 39.06
N GLN A 8 -36.48 -9.98 39.25
CA GLN A 8 -35.19 -10.66 39.13
C GLN A 8 -35.03 -11.47 37.83
N ARG A 9 -36.10 -11.70 37.06
CA ARG A 9 -36.05 -12.49 35.81
C ARG A 9 -36.00 -11.66 34.52
N VAL A 10 -36.30 -10.36 34.57
CA VAL A 10 -36.30 -9.50 33.37
C VAL A 10 -34.94 -8.81 33.13
N GLY A 11 -34.18 -8.52 34.19
CA GLY A 11 -32.87 -7.86 34.08
C GLY A 11 -31.75 -8.74 33.50
N ALA A 12 -31.85 -10.06 33.63
CA ALA A 12 -30.86 -10.99 33.09
C ALA A 12 -30.99 -11.22 31.57
N SER A 13 -32.15 -10.89 30.98
CA SER A 13 -32.41 -11.14 29.54
C SER A 13 -31.90 -10.01 28.64
N ILE A 14 -31.86 -8.77 29.12
CA ILE A 14 -31.40 -7.63 28.30
C ILE A 14 -29.87 -7.58 28.23
N PHE A 15 -29.15 -7.95 29.29
CA PHE A 15 -27.69 -8.02 29.26
C PHE A 15 -27.15 -9.19 28.42
N ALA A 16 -27.92 -10.28 28.28
CA ALA A 16 -27.54 -11.40 27.41
C ALA A 16 -27.73 -11.08 25.92
N LEU A 17 -28.70 -10.23 25.56
CA LEU A 17 -28.92 -9.84 24.17
C LEU A 17 -27.95 -8.75 23.67
N ALA A 18 -27.41 -7.92 24.57
CA ALA A 18 -26.45 -6.88 24.20
C ALA A 18 -25.03 -7.40 23.91
N LEU A 19 -24.66 -8.57 24.45
CA LEU A 19 -23.32 -9.15 24.26
C LEU A 19 -23.18 -10.04 23.00
N VAL A 20 -24.29 -10.42 22.35
CA VAL A 20 -24.25 -11.25 21.13
C VAL A 20 -24.09 -10.40 19.86
N LEU A 21 -24.32 -9.09 19.92
CA LEU A 21 -24.10 -8.17 18.80
C LEU A 21 -22.66 -7.66 18.68
N PHE A 22 -21.82 -7.89 19.70
CA PHE A 22 -20.38 -7.65 19.68
C PHE A 22 -19.55 -8.92 19.49
N ALA A 23 -20.16 -10.00 18.99
CA ALA A 23 -19.44 -10.96 18.14
C ALA A 23 -19.13 -10.23 16.82
N GLY A 24 -18.26 -9.23 16.93
CA GLY A 24 -17.80 -8.39 15.85
C GLY A 24 -17.36 -9.31 14.74
N GLN A 25 -18.06 -9.18 13.63
CA GLN A 25 -17.68 -9.77 12.37
C GLN A 25 -16.20 -9.41 12.19
N SER A 26 -15.32 -10.38 12.38
CA SER A 26 -13.99 -10.37 11.78
C SER A 26 -14.24 -10.51 10.28
N ALA A 27 -14.84 -9.48 9.68
CA ALA A 27 -14.81 -9.29 8.25
C ALA A 27 -13.32 -9.11 7.97
N PHE A 28 -12.68 -10.18 7.50
CA PHE A 28 -11.42 -10.04 6.78
C PHE A 28 -11.70 -8.98 5.73
N ALA A 29 -11.19 -7.77 5.97
CA ALA A 29 -11.41 -6.68 5.05
C ALA A 29 -10.79 -7.14 3.73
N SER A 30 -11.53 -7.00 2.64
CA SER A 30 -10.97 -7.35 1.33
C SER A 30 -9.68 -6.54 1.12
N PRO A 31 -8.73 -7.02 0.31
CA PRO A 31 -7.50 -6.27 0.03
C PRO A 31 -7.76 -4.82 -0.40
N ALA A 32 -8.85 -4.59 -1.15
CA ALA A 32 -9.27 -3.25 -1.53
C ALA A 32 -9.73 -2.41 -0.33
N ALA A 33 -10.51 -2.98 0.59
CA ALA A 33 -10.95 -2.29 1.80
C ALA A 33 -9.77 -1.95 2.72
N GLU A 34 -8.80 -2.85 2.87
CA GLU A 34 -7.60 -2.60 3.66
C GLU A 34 -6.72 -1.50 3.06
N ILE A 35 -6.46 -1.57 1.75
CA ILE A 35 -5.73 -0.53 1.02
C ILE A 35 -6.46 0.82 1.16
N ASN A 36 -7.78 0.84 0.93
CA ASN A 36 -8.57 2.07 1.07
C ASN A 36 -8.49 2.67 2.47
N ARG A 37 -8.62 1.83 3.50
CA ARG A 37 -8.51 2.27 4.89
C ARG A 37 -7.11 2.85 5.17
N ALA A 38 -6.05 2.19 4.72
CA ALA A 38 -4.68 2.65 4.94
C ALA A 38 -4.36 3.95 4.22
N VAL A 39 -4.82 4.10 2.97
CA VAL A 39 -4.68 5.36 2.21
C VAL A 39 -5.47 6.49 2.87
N ASN A 40 -6.64 6.19 3.42
CA ASN A 40 -7.43 7.18 4.16
C ASN A 40 -6.73 7.67 5.44
N VAL A 41 -6.09 6.75 6.18
CA VAL A 41 -5.25 7.10 7.34
C VAL A 41 -4.02 7.92 6.93
N ALA A 42 -3.47 7.68 5.75
CA ALA A 42 -2.37 8.47 5.18
C ALA A 42 -2.78 9.87 4.68
N GLY A 43 -4.08 10.22 4.75
CA GLY A 43 -4.61 11.53 4.37
C GLY A 43 -5.30 11.58 3.01
N GLY A 44 -5.55 10.43 2.35
CA GLY A 44 -6.38 10.37 1.16
C GLY A 44 -7.86 10.42 1.51
N SER A 45 -8.68 11.17 0.79
CA SER A 45 -10.15 11.06 0.91
C SER A 45 -10.74 10.04 -0.07
N ASP A 46 -10.01 9.74 -1.14
CA ASP A 46 -10.36 8.74 -2.15
C ASP A 46 -9.09 8.14 -2.74
N VAL A 47 -9.08 6.82 -2.95
CA VAL A 47 -7.87 6.08 -3.39
C VAL A 47 -7.54 6.31 -4.86
N LYS A 48 -8.57 6.48 -5.71
CA LYS A 48 -8.37 6.71 -7.15
C LYS A 48 -7.73 8.08 -7.39
N HIS A 49 -8.14 9.09 -6.63
CA HIS A 49 -7.66 10.48 -6.79
C HIS A 49 -6.63 10.91 -5.74
N ALA A 50 -6.26 10.04 -4.79
CA ALA A 50 -5.21 10.32 -3.82
C ALA A 50 -3.91 10.73 -4.53
N LEU A 51 -3.17 11.65 -3.94
CA LEU A 51 -1.83 11.96 -4.42
C LEU A 51 -1.00 10.65 -4.48
N PRO A 52 -0.15 10.46 -5.51
CA PRO A 52 0.69 9.26 -5.62
C PRO A 52 1.47 8.93 -4.35
N SER A 53 2.03 9.95 -3.68
CA SER A 53 2.77 9.80 -2.42
C SER A 53 1.89 9.25 -1.30
N THR A 54 0.68 9.79 -1.12
CA THR A 54 -0.29 9.34 -0.12
C THR A 54 -0.75 7.91 -0.37
N PHE A 55 -1.02 7.56 -1.64
CA PHE A 55 -1.36 6.19 -2.00
C PHE A 55 -0.22 5.24 -1.64
N MET A 56 1.00 5.57 -2.05
CA MET A 56 2.17 4.71 -1.82
C MET A 56 2.48 4.58 -0.32
N GLN A 57 2.31 5.64 0.48
CA GLN A 57 2.45 5.56 1.92
C GLN A 57 1.44 4.59 2.55
N GLY A 58 0.17 4.69 2.18
CA GLY A 58 -0.87 3.77 2.64
C GLY A 58 -0.62 2.33 2.21
N PHE A 59 -0.29 2.11 0.94
CA PHE A 59 0.02 0.78 0.40
C PHE A 59 1.24 0.16 1.08
N SER A 60 2.32 0.92 1.26
CA SER A 60 3.54 0.46 1.95
C SER A 60 3.25 0.06 3.41
N ALA A 61 2.37 0.77 4.10
CA ALA A 61 1.98 0.43 5.47
C ALA A 61 1.21 -0.91 5.56
N VAL A 62 0.49 -1.29 4.51
CA VAL A 62 -0.19 -2.59 4.39
C VAL A 62 0.83 -3.69 4.07
N ILE A 63 1.60 -3.50 2.98
CA ILE A 63 2.42 -4.58 2.41
C ILE A 63 3.51 -5.09 3.36
N ILE A 64 4.08 -4.23 4.22
CA ILE A 64 5.10 -4.61 5.21
C ILE A 64 4.55 -5.60 6.25
N LYS A 65 3.24 -5.61 6.48
CA LYS A 65 2.58 -6.46 7.48
C LYS A 65 2.06 -7.78 6.90
N LEU A 66 2.06 -7.92 5.58
CA LEU A 66 1.49 -9.09 4.92
C LEU A 66 2.43 -10.28 4.98
N LYS A 67 1.83 -11.47 4.89
CA LYS A 67 2.58 -12.67 4.58
C LYS A 67 2.98 -12.64 3.10
N GLN A 68 4.14 -13.18 2.77
CA GLN A 68 4.63 -13.23 1.38
C GLN A 68 3.61 -13.87 0.42
N ALA A 69 2.92 -14.94 0.85
CA ALA A 69 1.89 -15.62 0.07
C ALA A 69 0.67 -14.73 -0.30
N GLU A 70 0.38 -13.69 0.48
CA GLU A 70 -0.75 -12.78 0.25
C GLU A 70 -0.34 -11.58 -0.63
N THR A 71 0.95 -11.29 -0.73
CA THR A 71 1.51 -10.13 -1.43
C THR A 71 1.03 -10.01 -2.89
N PRO A 72 1.01 -11.08 -3.73
CA PRO A 72 0.54 -10.98 -5.11
C PRO A 72 -0.91 -10.50 -5.24
N LEU A 73 -1.79 -10.93 -4.33
CA LEU A 73 -3.20 -10.54 -4.33
C LEU A 73 -3.36 -9.04 -4.03
N TYR A 74 -2.61 -8.52 -3.05
CA TYR A 74 -2.61 -7.11 -2.71
C TYR A 74 -2.00 -6.25 -3.81
N VAL A 75 -0.92 -6.71 -4.44
CA VAL A 75 -0.31 -6.04 -5.60
C VAL A 75 -1.31 -5.94 -6.75
N SER A 76 -1.97 -7.03 -7.14
CA SER A 76 -2.97 -6.99 -8.23
C SER A 76 -4.09 -6.00 -7.92
N THR A 77 -4.56 -5.98 -6.67
CA THR A 77 -5.62 -5.08 -6.22
C THR A 77 -5.17 -3.61 -6.26
N ALA A 78 -3.99 -3.31 -5.70
CA ALA A 78 -3.43 -1.96 -5.70
C ALA A 78 -3.21 -1.44 -7.12
N VAL A 79 -2.68 -2.27 -8.02
CA VAL A 79 -2.46 -1.91 -9.43
C VAL A 79 -3.79 -1.65 -10.14
N LYS A 80 -4.86 -2.43 -9.87
CA LYS A 80 -6.19 -2.14 -10.43
C LYS A 80 -6.78 -0.82 -9.93
N LEU A 81 -6.48 -0.44 -8.68
CA LEU A 81 -6.93 0.83 -8.10
C LEU A 81 -6.14 2.02 -8.67
N ARG A 82 -4.84 1.85 -8.93
CA ARG A 82 -3.92 2.87 -9.45
C ARG A 82 -2.97 2.30 -10.51
N PRO A 83 -3.46 2.10 -11.76
CA PRO A 83 -2.65 1.55 -12.85
C PRO A 83 -1.44 2.44 -13.22
N ASP A 84 -1.56 3.75 -13.02
CA ASP A 84 -0.50 4.75 -13.20
C ASP A 84 0.71 4.50 -12.28
N LEU A 85 0.48 3.88 -11.12
CA LEU A 85 1.53 3.57 -10.15
C LEU A 85 2.03 2.12 -10.23
N ALA A 86 1.65 1.35 -11.25
CA ALA A 86 1.89 -0.09 -11.30
C ALA A 86 3.36 -0.49 -11.07
N ALA A 87 4.30 0.25 -11.67
CA ALA A 87 5.72 0.03 -11.48
C ALA A 87 6.16 0.30 -10.03
N GLN A 88 5.68 1.38 -9.41
CA GLN A 88 6.03 1.79 -8.05
C GLN A 88 5.45 0.81 -7.01
N ILE A 89 4.21 0.38 -7.22
CA ILE A 89 3.53 -0.64 -6.40
C ILE A 89 4.32 -1.94 -6.42
N THR A 90 4.75 -2.37 -7.61
CA THR A 90 5.54 -3.60 -7.77
C THR A 90 6.87 -3.51 -7.03
N VAL A 91 7.59 -2.40 -7.18
CA VAL A 91 8.86 -2.18 -6.48
C VAL A 91 8.67 -2.16 -4.96
N ALA A 92 7.63 -1.50 -4.45
CA ALA A 92 7.33 -1.48 -3.02
C ALA A 92 7.10 -2.90 -2.47
N ALA A 93 6.36 -3.74 -3.19
CA ALA A 93 6.12 -5.13 -2.77
C ALA A 93 7.38 -6.00 -2.82
N LEU A 94 8.22 -5.83 -3.84
CA LEU A 94 9.52 -6.49 -3.95
C LEU A 94 10.47 -6.08 -2.81
N ASN A 95 10.38 -4.82 -2.35
CA ASN A 95 11.25 -4.31 -1.28
C ASN A 95 10.73 -4.60 0.13
N ALA A 96 9.42 -4.82 0.30
CA ALA A 96 8.77 -5.05 1.60
C ALA A 96 9.41 -6.19 2.40
N HIS A 97 9.87 -7.23 1.69
CA HIS A 97 10.49 -8.41 2.27
C HIS A 97 11.92 -8.61 1.78
N ALA A 98 12.63 -7.55 1.38
CA ALA A 98 14.00 -7.68 0.85
C ALA A 98 15.02 -8.25 1.85
N ARG A 99 14.69 -8.27 3.14
CA ARG A 99 15.49 -8.93 4.20
C ARG A 99 15.29 -10.43 4.25
N ASP A 100 14.10 -10.88 3.88
CA ASP A 100 13.80 -12.29 3.72
C ASP A 100 14.34 -12.72 2.35
N ARG A 101 14.96 -13.90 2.24
CA ARG A 101 15.32 -14.43 0.92
C ARG A 101 14.04 -14.73 0.16
N GLN A 102 13.57 -13.79 -0.67
CA GLN A 102 12.45 -14.01 -1.56
C GLN A 102 12.80 -15.11 -2.55
N SER A 103 11.92 -16.10 -2.68
CA SER A 103 12.08 -17.12 -3.70
C SER A 103 11.75 -16.55 -5.08
N CYS A 104 12.26 -17.20 -6.13
CA CYS A 104 11.88 -16.84 -7.48
C CYS A 104 10.38 -17.05 -7.77
N ASP A 105 9.73 -17.94 -7.04
CA ASP A 105 8.29 -18.16 -7.15
C ASP A 105 7.50 -16.98 -6.57
N ASP A 106 7.93 -16.43 -5.42
CA ASP A 106 7.31 -15.24 -4.82
C ASP A 106 7.44 -14.03 -5.74
N ILE A 107 8.65 -13.79 -6.24
CA ILE A 107 8.94 -12.70 -7.19
C ILE A 107 8.10 -12.89 -8.45
N SER A 108 8.05 -14.11 -8.99
CA SER A 108 7.26 -14.41 -10.18
C SER A 108 5.77 -14.16 -9.98
N ALA A 109 5.23 -14.51 -8.81
CA ALA A 109 3.84 -14.30 -8.47
C ALA A 109 3.51 -12.80 -8.40
N ILE A 110 4.37 -11.98 -7.78
CA ILE A 110 4.23 -10.52 -7.72
C ILE A 110 4.23 -9.91 -9.13
N ILE A 111 5.22 -10.26 -9.95
CA ILE A 111 5.36 -9.73 -11.32
C ILE A 111 4.17 -10.11 -12.19
N LYS A 112 3.74 -11.38 -12.16
CA LYS A 112 2.57 -11.86 -12.92
C LYS A 112 1.30 -11.15 -12.48
N ALA A 113 1.10 -10.99 -11.17
CA ALA A 113 -0.08 -10.32 -10.61
C ALA A 113 -0.16 -8.83 -11.03
N ALA A 114 0.98 -8.13 -11.02
CA ALA A 114 1.06 -6.74 -11.46
C ALA A 114 0.78 -6.59 -12.97
N ILE A 115 1.41 -7.41 -13.81
CA ILE A 115 1.21 -7.39 -15.28
C ILE A 115 -0.23 -7.76 -15.64
N ALA A 116 -0.82 -8.74 -14.96
CA ALA A 116 -2.22 -9.11 -15.19
C ALA A 116 -3.20 -7.99 -14.82
N ALA A 117 -2.85 -7.14 -13.85
CA ALA A 117 -3.66 -6.00 -13.44
C ALA A 117 -3.49 -4.76 -14.34
N ALA A 118 -2.29 -4.55 -14.90
CA ALA A 118 -1.98 -3.46 -15.81
C ALA A 118 -1.09 -3.95 -16.97
N PRO A 119 -1.68 -4.61 -17.99
CA PRO A 119 -0.91 -5.20 -19.09
C PRO A 119 -0.12 -4.17 -19.90
N ASP A 120 -0.68 -2.95 -20.07
CA ASP A 120 -0.04 -1.85 -20.80
C ASP A 120 1.24 -1.35 -20.10
N SER A 121 1.32 -1.52 -18.77
CA SER A 121 2.47 -1.14 -17.95
C SER A 121 3.55 -2.24 -17.87
N ARG A 122 3.40 -3.36 -18.58
CA ARG A 122 4.30 -4.54 -18.51
C ARG A 122 5.79 -4.17 -18.55
N TYR A 123 6.22 -3.42 -19.56
CA TYR A 123 7.65 -3.08 -19.71
C TYR A 123 8.14 -2.11 -18.63
N ALA A 124 7.28 -1.20 -18.16
CA ALA A 124 7.61 -0.27 -17.06
C ALA A 124 7.77 -1.03 -15.74
N ILE A 125 6.86 -1.97 -15.46
CA ILE A 125 6.91 -2.86 -14.29
C ILE A 125 8.22 -3.67 -14.31
N VAL A 126 8.51 -4.36 -15.42
CA VAL A 126 9.71 -5.21 -15.54
C VAL A 126 10.99 -4.39 -15.37
N ARG A 127 11.07 -3.21 -15.98
CA ARG A 127 12.23 -2.32 -15.85
C ARG A 127 12.45 -1.88 -14.40
N ALA A 128 11.39 -1.43 -13.73
CA ALA A 128 11.46 -0.99 -12.35
C ALA A 128 11.84 -2.14 -11.40
N ALA A 129 11.28 -3.33 -11.63
CA ALA A 129 11.61 -4.53 -10.87
C ALA A 129 13.08 -4.94 -11.04
N LEU A 130 13.61 -4.92 -12.26
CA LEU A 130 15.03 -5.22 -12.52
C LEU A 130 15.98 -4.22 -11.87
N ALA A 131 15.60 -2.95 -11.78
CA ALA A 131 16.36 -1.93 -11.07
C ALA A 131 16.34 -2.17 -9.55
N ALA A 132 15.21 -2.61 -9.00
CA ALA A 132 15.05 -2.89 -7.57
C ALA A 132 15.72 -4.22 -7.15
N GLN A 133 15.69 -5.25 -8.00
CA GLN A 133 16.24 -6.57 -7.70
C GLN A 133 17.14 -7.11 -8.84
N PRO A 134 18.36 -6.59 -8.99
CA PRO A 134 19.29 -7.04 -10.04
C PRO A 134 19.65 -8.53 -9.94
N THR A 135 19.72 -9.08 -8.71
CA THR A 135 20.05 -10.49 -8.45
C THR A 135 18.96 -11.46 -8.90
N SER A 136 17.72 -10.98 -9.02
CA SER A 136 16.54 -11.77 -9.40
C SER A 136 16.17 -11.63 -10.88
N ARG A 137 17.10 -11.10 -11.70
CA ARG A 137 16.86 -10.74 -13.12
C ARG A 137 16.19 -11.86 -13.91
N GLN A 138 16.70 -13.08 -13.81
CA GLN A 138 16.18 -14.21 -14.58
C GLN A 138 14.73 -14.54 -14.21
N CYS A 139 14.39 -14.45 -12.92
CA CYS A 139 13.05 -14.76 -12.42
C CYS A 139 12.04 -13.68 -12.85
N ILE A 140 12.45 -12.40 -12.83
CA ILE A 140 11.63 -11.29 -13.31
C ILE A 140 11.35 -11.40 -14.82
N LEU A 141 12.38 -11.66 -15.64
CA LEU A 141 12.23 -11.80 -17.08
C LEU A 141 11.36 -13.01 -17.46
N ALA A 142 11.59 -14.16 -16.81
CA ALA A 142 10.81 -15.36 -17.01
C ALA A 142 9.34 -15.15 -16.62
N ALA A 143 9.06 -14.52 -15.49
CA ALA A 143 7.69 -14.24 -15.04
C ALA A 143 6.93 -13.32 -16.01
N ALA A 144 7.63 -12.37 -16.62
CA ALA A 144 7.05 -11.48 -17.61
C ALA A 144 6.90 -12.11 -19.01
N GLY A 145 7.55 -13.25 -19.26
CA GLY A 145 7.63 -13.86 -20.60
C GLY A 145 8.34 -12.94 -21.61
N ILE A 146 9.40 -12.25 -21.18
CA ILE A 146 10.16 -11.29 -22.00
C ILE A 146 11.61 -11.75 -22.07
N SER A 147 12.19 -11.75 -23.27
CA SER A 147 13.63 -11.97 -23.42
C SER A 147 14.42 -10.68 -23.14
N ASP A 148 15.70 -10.81 -22.76
CA ASP A 148 16.57 -9.64 -22.54
C ASP A 148 16.65 -8.73 -23.78
N LYS A 149 16.60 -9.34 -24.98
CA LYS A 149 16.62 -8.63 -26.27
C LYS A 149 15.35 -7.78 -26.45
N ASP A 150 14.18 -8.35 -26.17
CA ASP A 150 12.89 -7.65 -26.33
C ASP A 150 12.80 -6.44 -25.38
N LEU A 151 13.31 -6.58 -24.16
CA LEU A 151 13.36 -5.47 -23.21
C LEU A 151 14.26 -4.33 -23.70
N ARG A 152 15.42 -4.64 -24.29
CA ARG A 152 16.34 -3.65 -24.87
C ARG A 152 15.72 -2.93 -26.07
N VAL A 153 15.00 -3.65 -26.94
CA VAL A 153 14.29 -3.06 -28.07
C VAL A 153 13.20 -2.09 -27.60
N ALA A 154 12.37 -2.51 -26.63
CA ALA A 154 11.35 -1.66 -26.04
C ALA A 154 11.93 -0.38 -25.40
N TYR A 155 13.14 -0.46 -24.84
CA TYR A 155 13.86 0.71 -24.32
C TYR A 155 14.30 1.66 -25.43
N THR A 156 14.93 1.13 -26.49
CA THR A 156 15.41 1.95 -27.62
C THR A 156 14.28 2.66 -28.36
N ARG A 157 13.11 2.01 -28.53
CA ARG A 157 11.95 2.65 -29.17
C ARG A 157 11.45 3.87 -28.40
N ARG A 158 11.49 3.79 -27.07
CA ARG A 158 11.08 4.91 -26.20
C ARG A 158 12.08 6.08 -26.21
N TYR A 159 13.36 5.80 -26.42
CA TYR A 159 14.40 6.82 -26.56
C TYR A 159 14.38 7.50 -27.94
N ASP A 160 14.02 6.78 -29.00
CA ASP A 160 13.95 7.33 -30.37
C ASP A 160 12.67 8.17 -30.60
N GLY A 161 11.71 8.19 -29.67
CA GLY A 161 10.50 9.02 -29.77
C GLY A 161 9.57 8.67 -30.94
N LYS A 162 9.83 7.57 -31.66
CA LYS A 162 9.02 7.11 -32.79
C LYS A 162 8.01 6.07 -32.34
N GLU A 163 6.94 6.51 -31.70
CA GLU A 163 5.72 5.71 -31.64
C GLU A 163 4.53 6.56 -32.09
N VAL A 164 4.05 6.24 -33.30
CA VAL A 164 2.79 6.73 -33.84
C VAL A 164 1.68 6.05 -33.05
N ILE A 165 1.03 6.81 -32.18
CA ILE A 165 -0.15 6.39 -31.43
C ILE A 165 -1.31 6.24 -32.43
N SER A 166 -1.45 5.07 -33.06
CA SER A 166 -2.71 4.70 -33.68
C SER A 166 -3.58 4.04 -32.60
N GLY A 167 -4.31 4.87 -31.85
CA GLY A 167 -5.39 4.38 -30.99
C GLY A 167 -5.61 5.16 -29.70
N LYS A 168 -6.26 6.33 -29.85
CA LYS A 168 -6.90 7.16 -28.81
C LYS A 168 -5.99 7.94 -27.87
N GLU A 169 -6.08 9.26 -28.06
CA GLU A 169 -5.54 10.35 -27.25
C GLU A 169 -5.83 10.20 -25.75
N GLY A 170 -4.82 10.54 -24.95
CA GLY A 170 -5.02 10.92 -23.54
C GLY A 170 -3.83 10.59 -22.63
N LYS A 171 -2.90 11.55 -22.50
CA LYS A 171 -1.96 11.75 -21.38
C LYS A 171 -1.17 10.52 -20.87
N GLU A 172 0.14 10.49 -21.15
CA GLU A 172 1.12 10.42 -20.06
C GLU A 172 2.51 10.92 -20.51
N VAL A 173 2.85 12.16 -20.13
CA VAL A 173 4.24 12.60 -20.11
C VAL A 173 4.87 11.94 -18.89
N ILE A 174 5.45 10.77 -19.10
CA ILE A 174 6.24 10.11 -18.05
C ILE A 174 7.46 10.99 -17.83
N PRO A 175 7.67 11.55 -16.62
CA PRO A 175 8.85 12.37 -16.37
C PRO A 175 10.11 11.52 -16.62
N PRO A 176 11.22 12.16 -17.04
CA PRO A 176 12.50 11.48 -17.17
C PRO A 176 12.82 10.70 -15.88
N PRO A 177 13.64 9.64 -15.95
CA PRO A 177 14.05 8.91 -14.75
C PRO A 177 14.56 9.93 -13.74
N VAL A 178 13.81 10.08 -12.64
CA VAL A 178 14.21 10.99 -11.59
C VAL A 178 15.55 10.47 -11.08
N PRO A 179 16.61 11.32 -10.99
CA PRO A 179 17.85 10.91 -10.35
C PRO A 179 17.49 10.33 -8.98
N ALA A 180 18.10 9.18 -8.66
CA ALA A 180 17.82 8.39 -7.47
C ALA A 180 17.44 9.30 -6.28
N PHE A 181 16.15 9.35 -5.95
CA PHE A 181 15.77 9.87 -4.65
C PHE A 181 16.51 8.98 -3.66
N PRO A 182 17.27 9.55 -2.71
CA PRO A 182 17.66 8.79 -1.54
C PRO A 182 16.33 8.43 -0.88
N TYR A 183 15.89 7.19 -1.05
CA TYR A 183 14.91 6.64 -0.12
C TYR A 183 15.52 6.86 1.25
N PRO A 184 14.81 7.50 2.21
CA PRO A 184 15.27 7.45 3.57
C PRO A 184 15.39 5.97 3.91
N SER A 185 16.64 5.51 4.05
CA SER A 185 16.89 4.24 4.69
C SER A 185 16.25 4.34 6.08
N ILE A 186 15.77 3.21 6.61
CA ILE A 186 15.17 3.10 7.95
C ILE A 186 16.02 3.74 9.08
N TRP A 187 17.28 4.08 8.79
CA TRP A 187 18.21 4.79 9.66
C TRP A 187 17.94 6.30 9.88
N ASP A 188 17.06 6.95 9.11
CA ASP A 188 16.68 8.36 9.35
C ASP A 188 15.55 8.55 10.39
N VAL A 189 15.04 7.46 10.99
CA VAL A 189 13.97 7.51 12.02
C VAL A 189 14.55 7.49 13.45
N GLY A 190 15.86 7.68 13.61
CA GLY A 190 16.54 7.64 14.90
C GLY A 190 16.26 8.81 15.86
N ASN A 191 15.41 9.78 15.52
CA ASN A 191 15.23 10.99 16.35
C ASN A 191 13.78 11.40 16.64
N ILE A 192 12.81 10.49 16.53
CA ILE A 192 11.40 10.78 16.88
C ILE A 192 10.91 9.86 18.00
N ILE A 193 11.65 9.77 19.12
CA ILE A 193 11.08 9.34 20.40
C ILE A 193 11.65 10.23 21.51
N SER A 194 11.06 11.41 21.67
CA SER A 194 10.99 12.08 22.97
C SER A 194 9.84 13.07 22.96
N ILE A 195 8.61 12.55 22.97
CA ILE A 195 7.46 13.33 23.46
C ILE A 195 6.77 12.46 24.50
N ASN A 196 7.12 12.75 25.75
CA ASN A 196 6.49 12.28 26.98
C ASN A 196 4.96 12.37 26.92
N PRO A 197 4.20 11.38 27.41
CA PRO A 197 2.85 11.59 27.89
C PRO A 197 2.89 11.78 29.41
N GLY A 198 2.98 13.02 29.87
CA GLY A 198 2.72 13.38 31.27
C GLY A 198 1.25 13.80 31.45
N PRO A 199 0.49 13.25 32.41
CA PRO A 199 -0.87 13.69 32.68
C PRO A 199 -0.86 14.80 33.74
N GLY A 200 -1.57 15.90 33.52
CA GLY A 200 -1.71 16.93 34.54
C GLY A 200 -2.27 18.24 33.99
N GLY A 201 -3.60 18.37 33.99
CA GLY A 201 -4.24 19.66 33.81
C GLY A 201 -4.03 20.58 35.01
N VAL A 202 -3.96 21.88 34.75
CA VAL A 202 -4.86 22.92 35.27
C VAL A 202 -4.46 24.24 34.61
N ALA A 203 -5.36 24.84 33.84
CA ALA A 203 -5.27 26.27 33.52
C ALA A 203 -5.89 27.02 34.70
N SER A 204 -5.12 27.89 35.35
CA SER A 204 -5.61 28.90 36.28
C SER A 204 -5.50 30.30 35.66
N PRO A 205 -6.35 31.24 36.12
CA PRO A 205 -6.89 32.30 35.28
C PRO A 205 -6.10 33.61 35.32
N SER A 206 -6.39 34.42 34.31
CA SER A 206 -6.09 35.85 34.15
C SER A 206 -6.34 36.68 35.40
N ASP A 207 -5.43 37.64 35.66
CA ASP A 207 -5.72 38.84 36.45
C ASP A 207 -5.09 40.10 35.78
N PRO A 208 -5.80 41.25 35.77
CA PRO A 208 -5.32 42.52 35.21
C PRO A 208 -4.93 43.56 36.28
N SER A 209 -3.80 44.24 36.10
CA SER A 209 -3.48 45.59 36.60
C SER A 209 -2.04 45.90 36.18
N GLY A 210 -1.68 47.05 35.63
CA GLY A 210 -2.17 48.38 35.97
C GLY A 210 -1.15 49.06 36.89
N LYS A 211 -0.08 49.61 36.30
CA LYS A 211 0.55 50.91 36.58
C LYS A 211 1.82 51.06 35.76
#